data_AF-A0AAV9CMA3-F1
#
_entry.id   AF-A0AAV9CMA3-F1
#
_cell.length_a   1.000
_cell.length_b   1.000
_cell.length_c   1.000
_cell.angle_alpha   90.00
_cell.angle_beta   90.00
_cell.angle_gamma   90.00
#
_symmetry.space_group_name_H-M   'P 1'
#
loop_
_entity.id
_entity.type
_entity.pdbx_description
1 polymer ?
#
loop_
_entity_poly.entity_id
_entity_poly.type
_entity_poly.pdbx_seq_one_letter_code
_entity_poly.pdbx_strand_id
1 'polypeptide(L)'
;MPPKKFKFPLSLSGRRLMSSSDCSLGKDNLRRRLIRIVGDGRCLFRSVAYGACLRAGKPSPSETLQKELADDLRSKVVDEFVRRRSDTEWLVASSQSIY
;
A
#
# COMPACT_ATOMS: atom_id res chain seq x y z
N MET A 1 23.62 13.34 -1.45
CA MET A 1 23.11 12.19 -0.66
C MET A 1 22.31 11.29 -1.60
N PRO A 2 22.71 10.02 -1.82
CA PRO A 2 21.94 9.12 -2.67
C PRO A 2 20.57 8.82 -2.04
N PRO A 3 19.50 8.64 -2.84
CA PRO A 3 18.19 8.27 -2.32
C PRO A 3 18.30 6.92 -1.61
N LYS A 4 17.89 6.87 -0.34
CA LYS A 4 17.83 5.60 0.40
C LYS A 4 16.88 4.67 -0.34
N LYS A 5 17.37 3.51 -0.78
CA LYS A 5 16.54 2.48 -1.41
C LYS A 5 15.43 2.09 -0.43
N PHE A 6 14.19 2.34 -0.82
CA PHE A 6 13.02 1.96 -0.04
C PHE A 6 12.95 0.43 0.01
N LYS A 7 13.33 -0.15 1.15
CA LYS A 7 13.30 -1.59 1.38
C LYS A 7 12.11 -1.89 2.28
N PHE A 8 11.05 -2.45 1.71
CA PHE A 8 9.91 -2.94 2.49
C PHE A 8 10.41 -3.96 3.53
N PRO A 9 10.20 -3.75 4.84
CA PRO A 9 10.64 -4.70 5.85
C PRO A 9 9.60 -5.81 5.94
N LEU A 10 9.91 -6.97 5.38
CA LEU A 10 9.02 -8.13 5.42
C LEU A 10 9.82 -9.41 5.73
N SER A 11 10.55 -9.42 6.85
CA SER A 11 11.13 -10.59 7.54
C SER A 11 10.12 -11.04 8.62
N LEU A 12 9.76 -12.32 8.88
CA LEU A 12 10.40 -13.62 8.67
C LEU A 12 9.32 -14.74 8.68
N SER A 13 9.65 -15.88 8.07
CA SER A 13 9.27 -17.27 8.41
C SER A 13 7.80 -17.70 8.67
N GLY A 14 7.32 -18.65 7.86
CA GLY A 14 6.39 -19.68 8.35
C GLY A 14 5.15 -20.00 7.50
N ARG A 15 5.25 -21.09 6.72
CA ARG A 15 4.25 -22.06 6.24
C ARG A 15 2.93 -21.61 5.57
N ARG A 16 2.67 -22.34 4.48
CA ARG A 16 1.56 -22.35 3.52
C ARG A 16 0.23 -22.78 4.16
N LEU A 17 -0.80 -21.94 4.04
CA LEU A 17 -2.19 -22.40 3.88
C LEU A 17 -2.96 -21.40 3.01
N MET A 18 -3.42 -21.84 1.85
CA MET A 18 -4.34 -21.09 0.97
C MET A 18 -5.76 -21.28 1.50
N SER A 19 -6.52 -20.20 1.68
CA SER A 19 -7.97 -20.27 1.84
C SER A 19 -8.64 -19.52 0.70
N SER A 20 -9.52 -20.26 0.02
CA SER A 20 -10.27 -19.88 -1.17
C SER A 20 -11.31 -18.81 -0.86
N SER A 21 -11.31 -17.74 -1.66
CA SER A 21 -12.47 -16.89 -1.89
C SER A 21 -12.26 -16.25 -3.26
N ASP A 22 -12.66 -16.98 -4.30
CA ASP A 22 -12.73 -16.47 -5.67
C ASP A 22 -14.12 -15.86 -5.86
N CYS A 23 -14.19 -14.55 -6.11
CA CYS A 23 -15.35 -13.96 -6.78
C CYS A 23 -15.07 -13.99 -8.28
N SER A 24 -15.81 -14.85 -8.98
CA SER A 24 -15.76 -15.06 -10.43
C SER A 24 -16.28 -13.83 -11.19
N LEU A 25 -15.45 -13.27 -12.07
CA LEU A 25 -15.90 -12.44 -13.19
C LEU A 25 -15.20 -12.90 -14.47
N GLY A 26 -15.95 -12.89 -15.57
CA GLY A 26 -15.77 -13.67 -16.80
C GLY A 26 -14.53 -13.38 -17.64
N LYS A 27 -14.49 -14.11 -18.77
CA LYS A 27 -13.35 -14.35 -19.65
C LYS A 27 -12.95 -13.16 -20.52
N ASP A 28 -11.73 -12.68 -20.33
CA ASP A 28 -10.90 -12.03 -21.35
C ASP A 28 -9.43 -12.00 -20.88
N ASN A 29 -8.50 -12.19 -21.81
CA ASN A 29 -7.11 -12.65 -21.60
C ASN A 29 -6.13 -11.63 -20.95
N LEU A 30 -6.59 -10.84 -19.98
CA LEU A 30 -5.74 -10.12 -19.03
C LEU A 30 -6.07 -10.64 -17.63
N ARG A 31 -5.42 -11.74 -17.20
CA ARG A 31 -5.68 -12.43 -15.93
C ARG A 31 -5.21 -11.60 -14.71
N ARG A 32 -5.68 -10.37 -14.56
CA ARG A 32 -5.44 -9.50 -13.42
C ARG A 32 -6.59 -9.73 -12.44
N ARG A 33 -6.29 -10.44 -11.35
CA ARG A 33 -7.27 -10.74 -10.31
C ARG A 33 -7.74 -9.43 -9.65
N LEU A 34 -9.04 -9.16 -9.73
CA LEU A 34 -9.67 -8.08 -8.96
C LEU A 34 -9.67 -8.47 -7.48
N ILE A 35 -9.15 -7.58 -6.64
CA ILE A 35 -9.10 -7.76 -5.18
C ILE A 35 -9.99 -6.70 -4.56
N ARG A 36 -10.91 -7.14 -3.69
CA ARG A 36 -11.77 -6.24 -2.92
C ARG A 36 -10.99 -5.73 -1.70
N ILE A 37 -10.94 -4.42 -1.53
CA ILE A 37 -10.35 -3.74 -0.38
C ILE A 37 -11.46 -3.02 0.37
N VAL A 38 -11.37 -3.00 1.71
CA VAL A 38 -12.33 -2.29 2.56
C VAL A 38 -12.33 -0.79 2.22
N GLY A 39 -13.52 -0.24 1.98
CA GLY A 39 -13.74 1.16 1.66
C GLY A 39 -13.71 2.04 2.92
N ASP A 40 -12.53 2.35 3.43
CA ASP A 40 -12.29 3.36 4.46
C ASP A 40 -11.25 4.38 3.99
N GLY A 41 -10.96 5.40 4.81
CA GLY A 41 -9.93 6.42 4.50
C GLY A 41 -8.49 5.87 4.36
N ARG A 42 -8.29 4.55 4.45
CA ARG A 42 -7.02 3.86 4.26
C ARG A 42 -6.97 3.04 2.97
N CYS A 43 -8.05 2.99 2.18
CA CYS A 43 -8.19 2.09 1.02
C CYS A 43 -7.02 2.15 0.02
N LEU A 44 -6.46 3.35 -0.23
CA LEU A 44 -5.29 3.54 -1.07
C LEU A 44 -4.06 2.80 -0.51
N PHE A 45 -3.73 3.05 0.76
CA PHE A 45 -2.58 2.44 1.42
C PHE A 45 -2.79 0.93 1.62
N ARG A 46 -4.02 0.49 1.92
CA ARG A 46 -4.39 -0.94 1.97
C ARG A 46 -4.14 -1.63 0.63
N SER A 47 -4.53 -1.01 -0.48
CA SER A 47 -4.32 -1.55 -1.83
C SER A 47 -2.84 -1.72 -2.16
N VAL A 48 -2.01 -0.73 -1.82
CA VAL A 48 -0.56 -0.78 -2.02
C VAL A 48 0.09 -1.86 -1.14
N ALA A 49 -0.26 -1.91 0.15
CA ALA A 49 0.26 -2.91 1.09
C ALA A 49 -0.14 -4.34 0.68
N TYR A 50 -1.40 -4.54 0.28
CA TYR A 50 -1.92 -5.81 -0.21
C TYR A 50 -1.13 -6.28 -1.45
N GLY A 51 -0.99 -5.41 -2.45
CA GLY A 51 -0.24 -5.72 -3.66
C GLY A 51 1.24 -6.00 -3.38
N ALA A 52 1.85 -5.28 -2.43
CA ALA A 52 3.23 -5.53 -1.99
C ALA A 52 3.39 -6.92 -1.33
N CYS A 53 2.43 -7.35 -0.51
CA CYS A 53 2.42 -8.69 0.08
C CYS A 53 2.37 -9.78 -0.99
N LEU A 54 1.47 -9.65 -1.98
CA LEU A 54 1.37 -10.61 -3.08
C LEU A 54 2.65 -10.66 -3.93
N ARG A 55 3.23 -9.50 -4.27
CA ARG A 55 4.50 -9.45 -5.02
C ARG A 55 5.65 -10.08 -4.23
N ALA A 56 5.62 -10.02 -2.91
CA ALA A 56 6.59 -10.67 -2.03
C ALA A 56 6.32 -12.18 -1.83
N GLY A 57 5.30 -12.75 -2.49
CA GLY A 57 4.93 -14.16 -2.34
C GLY A 57 4.26 -14.48 -0.99
N LYS A 58 3.78 -13.47 -0.27
CA LYS A 58 3.09 -13.65 1.02
C LYS A 58 1.61 -14.00 0.79
N PRO A 59 0.98 -14.72 1.75
CA PRO A 59 -0.46 -14.91 1.71
C PRO A 59 -1.20 -13.57 1.72
N SER A 60 -2.44 -13.59 1.26
CA SER A 60 -3.35 -12.45 1.36
C SER A 60 -3.42 -11.97 2.81
N PRO A 61 -3.04 -10.72 3.13
CA PRO A 61 -3.11 -10.21 4.49
C PRO A 61 -4.57 -10.11 4.97
N SER A 62 -4.81 -10.40 6.25
CA SER A 62 -6.11 -10.21 6.90
C SER A 62 -6.48 -8.72 6.96
N GLU A 63 -7.75 -8.39 7.19
CA GLU A 63 -8.17 -6.97 7.25
C GLU A 63 -7.46 -6.16 8.34
N THR A 64 -7.19 -6.79 9.51
CA THR A 64 -6.42 -6.19 10.60
C THR A 64 -4.98 -5.93 10.18
N LEU A 65 -4.32 -6.91 9.56
CA LEU A 65 -2.95 -6.73 9.07
C LEU A 65 -2.87 -5.70 7.94
N GLN A 66 -3.86 -5.66 7.05
CA GLN A 66 -3.96 -4.61 6.04
C GLN A 66 -4.10 -3.22 6.66
N LYS A 67 -4.80 -3.10 7.80
CA LYS A 67 -4.94 -1.83 8.52
C LYS A 67 -3.60 -1.39 9.09
N GLU A 68 -2.91 -2.28 9.80
CA GLU A 68 -1.61 -2.01 10.42
C GLU A 68 -0.57 -1.60 9.37
N LEU A 69 -0.47 -2.37 8.28
CA LEU A 69 0.45 -2.08 7.18
C LEU A 69 0.09 -0.76 6.47
N ALA A 70 -1.20 -0.44 6.36
CA ALA A 70 -1.65 0.82 5.76
C ALA A 70 -1.31 2.03 6.64
N ASP A 71 -1.50 1.92 7.96
CA ASP A 71 -1.18 2.98 8.91
C ASP A 71 0.35 3.23 8.97
N ASP A 72 1.15 2.16 9.02
CA ASP A 72 2.63 2.24 8.96
C ASP A 72 3.12 2.85 7.62
N LEU A 73 2.54 2.40 6.49
CA LEU A 73 2.87 2.97 5.18
C LEU A 73 2.50 4.46 5.09
N ARG A 74 1.34 4.85 5.62
CA ARG A 74 0.90 6.25 5.66
C ARG A 74 1.89 7.10 6.47
N SER A 75 2.34 6.62 7.63
CA SER A 75 3.34 7.32 8.45
C SER A 75 4.62 7.58 7.65
N LYS A 76 5.16 6.53 7.02
CA LYS A 76 6.40 6.61 6.22
C LYS A 76 6.27 7.55 5.02
N VAL A 77 5.11 7.58 4.38
CA VAL A 77 4.84 8.50 3.26
C VAL A 77 4.80 9.94 3.74
N VAL A 78 4.20 10.21 4.90
CA VAL A 78 4.21 11.55 5.50
C VAL A 78 5.63 12.00 5.84
N ASP A 79 6.43 11.13 6.47
CA ASP A 79 7.82 11.44 6.79
C ASP A 79 8.63 11.76 5.52
N GLU A 80 8.39 11.00 4.44
CA GLU A 80 9.04 11.22 3.15
C GLU A 80 8.60 12.54 2.51
N PHE A 81 7.32 12.93 2.63
CA PHE A 81 6.84 14.24 2.17
C PHE A 81 7.45 15.39 2.95
N VAL A 82 7.60 15.27 4.26
CA VAL A 82 8.31 16.28 5.07
C VAL A 82 9.76 16.39 4.63
N ARG A 83 10.43 15.26 4.39
CA ARG A 83 11.83 15.22 3.96
C ARG A 83 12.04 15.82 2.56
N ARG A 84 11.05 15.74 1.67
CA ARG A 84 11.10 16.26 0.30
C ARG A 84 10.25 17.51 0.10
N ARG A 85 9.89 18.19 1.18
CA ARG A 85 8.94 19.31 1.17
C ARG A 85 9.24 20.34 0.07
N SER A 86 10.51 20.71 -0.09
CA SER A 86 10.98 21.63 -1.15
C SER A 86 10.58 21.21 -2.57
N ASP A 87 10.52 19.91 -2.83
CA ASP A 87 10.28 19.34 -4.16
C ASP A 87 8.79 19.04 -4.39
N THR A 88 8.01 18.93 -3.31
CA THR A 88 6.61 18.50 -3.33
C THR A 88 5.61 19.58 -2.92
N GLU A 89 6.07 20.73 -2.41
CA GLU A 89 5.18 21.82 -1.99
C GLU A 89 4.29 22.34 -3.11
N TRP A 90 4.76 22.32 -4.36
CA TRP A 90 3.94 22.72 -5.52
C TRP A 90 2.78 21.75 -5.83
N LEU A 91 2.85 20.49 -5.34
CA LEU A 91 1.81 19.48 -5.55
C LEU A 91 0.66 19.60 -4.54
N VAL A 92 0.93 20.22 -3.40
CA VAL A 92 -0.07 20.45 -2.36
C VAL A 92 -0.64 21.83 -2.60
N ALA A 93 -1.98 21.97 -2.52
CA ALA A 93 -2.60 23.27 -2.42
C ALA A 93 -2.14 23.91 -1.10
N SER A 94 -0.99 24.55 -1.12
CA SER A 94 -0.57 25.45 -0.08
C SER A 94 -1.61 26.55 -0.09
N SER A 95 -2.30 26.77 1.02
CA SER A 95 -2.77 28.12 1.32
C SER A 95 -1.52 28.98 1.42
N GLN A 96 -1.00 29.43 0.26
CA GLN A 96 -0.28 30.70 0.20
C GLN A 96 -1.23 31.66 0.89
N SER A 97 -0.72 32.21 1.99
CA SER A 97 -1.45 33.13 2.83
C SER A 97 -2.31 34.05 1.98
N ILE A 98 -3.62 33.95 2.19
CA ILE A 98 -4.58 34.97 1.79
C ILE A 98 -4.20 36.21 2.60
N TYR A 99 -3.24 36.98 2.08
CA TYR A 99 -3.03 38.39 2.40
C TYR A 99 -3.62 39.19 1.26
#